data_AF-A0A8S1ETR2-F1
#
_entry.id   AF-A0A8S1ETR2-F1
#
_cell.length_a   1.000
_cell.length_b   1.000
_cell.length_c   1.000
_cell.angle_alpha   90.00
_cell.angle_beta   90.00
_cell.angle_gamma   90.00
#
_symmetry.space_group_name_H-M   'P 1'
#
loop_
_entity.id
_entity.type
_entity.pdbx_description
1 polymer ?
#
loop_
_entity_poly.entity_id
_entity_poly.type
_entity_poly.pdbx_seq_one_letter_code
_entity_poly.pdbx_strand_id
1 'polypeptide(L)'
;MRLSAVLSLRRIVNSGYSSFDVIPKPDMWIKRERLRQLTAYAEERVRAALAEHDMEYPKFKTILSKAHILLDNIVLSQMAIYEPHSFKSLVSMTKELARQEGMNVIPDDPEFAYDVHVDSSILRKPLPRPVQFPRGAAENHRQKPRKLREDEY
;
A
#
# COMPACT_ATOMS: atom_id res chain seq x y z
N MET A 1 21.96 -29.93 2.13
CA MET A 1 21.47 -28.83 1.27
C MET A 1 22.45 -27.67 1.33
N ARG A 2 23.31 -27.49 0.33
CA ARG A 2 24.30 -26.40 0.29
C ARG A 2 23.70 -25.22 -0.47
N LEU A 3 23.16 -24.24 0.25
CA LEU A 3 22.77 -22.96 -0.33
C LEU A 3 24.05 -22.16 -0.58
N SER A 4 24.41 -21.97 -1.85
CA SER A 4 25.57 -21.18 -2.24
C SER A 4 25.32 -19.70 -1.95
N ALA A 5 26.23 -19.07 -1.20
CA ALA A 5 26.21 -17.64 -0.85
C ALA A 5 26.09 -16.69 -2.07
N VAL A 6 26.34 -17.22 -3.28
CA VAL A 6 26.20 -16.54 -4.56
C VAL A 6 24.76 -16.13 -4.87
N LEU A 7 23.75 -16.88 -4.42
CA LEU A 7 22.35 -16.55 -4.66
C LEU A 7 21.86 -15.36 -3.83
N SER A 8 22.38 -15.20 -2.60
CA SER A 8 22.15 -14.02 -1.75
C SER A 8 22.78 -12.74 -2.33
N LEU A 9 23.96 -12.86 -2.96
CA LEU A 9 24.62 -11.75 -3.66
C LEU A 9 23.85 -11.30 -4.91
N ARG A 10 23.26 -12.22 -5.67
CA ARG A 10 22.45 -11.88 -6.86
C ARG A 10 21.21 -11.03 -6.54
N ARG A 11 20.65 -11.17 -5.33
CA ARG A 11 19.51 -10.34 -4.88
C ARG A 11 19.91 -8.90 -4.56
N ILE A 12 21.15 -8.69 -4.12
CA ILE A 12 21.72 -7.36 -3.81
C ILE A 12 22.12 -6.64 -5.11
N VAL A 13 22.71 -7.37 -6.07
CA VAL A 13 23.21 -6.80 -7.33
C VAL A 13 22.10 -6.44 -8.32
N ASN A 14 20.93 -7.10 -8.26
CA ASN A 14 19.77 -6.78 -9.11
C ASN A 14 18.79 -5.76 -8.48
N SER A 15 19.23 -4.99 -7.47
CA SER A 15 18.57 -3.71 -7.19
C SER A 15 18.98 -2.76 -8.32
N GLY A 16 18.03 -2.04 -8.94
CA GLY A 16 18.28 -1.14 -10.09
C GLY A 16 19.19 0.08 -9.82
N TYR A 17 20.07 -0.02 -8.83
CA TYR A 17 21.21 0.86 -8.55
C TYR A 17 22.41 -0.04 -8.28
N SER A 18 23.34 -0.12 -9.24
CA SER A 18 24.70 -0.55 -8.95
C SER A 18 25.26 0.43 -7.91
N SER A 19 25.79 -0.09 -6.80
CA SER A 19 26.42 0.75 -5.76
C SER A 19 27.67 1.47 -6.28
N PHE A 20 28.15 1.11 -7.48
CA PHE A 20 29.40 1.62 -8.05
C PHE A 20 29.23 2.51 -9.30
N ASP A 21 28.07 2.50 -9.97
CA ASP A 21 27.89 3.26 -11.24
C ASP A 21 27.24 4.64 -11.06
N VAL A 22 26.46 4.83 -9.98
CA VAL A 22 25.95 6.14 -9.58
C VAL A 22 25.99 6.18 -8.06
N ILE A 23 26.98 6.84 -7.48
CA ILE A 23 26.95 7.17 -6.04
C ILE A 23 25.89 8.28 -5.90
N PRO A 24 24.67 7.99 -5.42
CA PRO A 24 23.77 9.09 -5.04
C PRO A 24 24.49 9.93 -4.00
N LYS A 25 24.30 11.25 -4.04
CA LYS A 25 24.80 12.11 -2.95
C LYS A 25 24.39 11.49 -1.62
N PRO A 26 25.33 11.29 -0.66
CA PRO A 26 25.11 10.47 0.53
C PRO A 26 23.83 10.86 1.29
N ASP A 27 23.53 12.16 1.32
CA ASP A 27 22.35 12.74 1.98
C ASP A 27 21.01 12.25 1.40
N MET A 28 20.93 12.10 0.08
CA MET A 28 19.70 11.72 -0.62
C MET A 28 19.40 10.22 -0.48
N TRP A 29 20.44 9.40 -0.43
CA TRP A 29 20.29 7.95 -0.26
C TRP A 29 19.78 7.59 1.13
N ILE A 30 20.38 8.16 2.18
CA ILE A 30 19.97 7.94 3.57
C ILE A 30 18.51 8.37 3.76
N LYS A 31 18.12 9.54 3.25
CA LYS A 31 16.73 10.02 3.30
C LYS A 31 15.76 9.05 2.62
N ARG A 32 16.11 8.58 1.43
CA ARG A 32 15.27 7.65 0.66
C ARG A 32 15.11 6.30 1.36
N GLU A 33 16.19 5.75 1.87
CA GLU A 33 16.17 4.45 2.54
C GLU A 33 15.38 4.52 3.85
N ARG A 34 15.54 5.61 4.61
CA ARG A 34 14.73 5.87 5.80
C ARG A 34 13.24 5.95 5.47
N LEU A 35 12.86 6.62 4.39
CA LEU A 35 11.45 6.68 3.95
C LEU A 35 10.91 5.30 3.58
N ARG A 36 11.68 4.47 2.87
CA ARG A 36 11.29 3.08 2.54
C ARG A 36 11.07 2.24 3.78
N GLN A 37 12.02 2.29 4.72
CA GLN A 37 11.92 1.56 5.99
C GLN A 37 10.68 2.00 6.77
N LEU A 38 10.43 3.31 6.87
CA LEU A 38 9.23 3.85 7.52
C LEU A 38 7.94 3.34 6.87
N THR A 39 7.87 3.33 5.53
CA THR A 39 6.68 2.82 4.83
C THR A 39 6.48 1.32 5.04
N ALA A 40 7.56 0.54 5.09
CA ALA A 40 7.50 -0.90 5.32
C ALA A 40 7.01 -1.22 6.75
N TYR A 41 7.56 -0.53 7.76
CA TYR A 41 7.12 -0.69 9.14
C TYR A 41 5.67 -0.24 9.36
N ALA A 42 5.24 0.82 8.68
CA ALA A 42 3.85 1.27 8.73
C ALA A 42 2.90 0.20 8.17
N GLU A 43 3.25 -0.42 7.04
CA GLU A 43 2.47 -1.50 6.46
C GLU A 43 2.40 -2.73 7.39
N GLU A 44 3.51 -3.10 8.02
CA GLU A 44 3.57 -4.22 8.95
C GLU A 44 2.66 -3.99 10.18
N ARG A 45 2.67 -2.77 10.74
CA ARG A 45 1.77 -2.39 11.84
C ARG A 45 0.31 -2.46 11.45
N VAL A 46 -0.05 -1.98 10.25
CA VAL A 46 -1.42 -2.08 9.75
C VAL A 46 -1.83 -3.54 9.57
N ARG A 47 -0.94 -4.40 9.05
CA ARG A 47 -1.23 -5.85 8.94
C ARG A 47 -1.49 -6.49 10.31
N ALA A 48 -0.68 -6.15 11.32
CA ALA A 48 -0.88 -6.64 12.68
C ALA A 48 -2.23 -6.17 13.25
N ALA A 49 -2.55 -4.88 13.12
CA ALA A 49 -3.81 -4.32 13.59
C ALA A 49 -5.04 -4.90 12.85
N LEU A 50 -4.93 -5.18 11.55
CA LEU A 50 -6.01 -5.84 10.81
C LEU A 50 -6.18 -7.32 11.19
N ALA A 51 -5.10 -7.99 11.59
CA ALA A 51 -5.18 -9.37 12.06
C ALA A 51 -5.96 -9.50 13.38
N GLU A 52 -5.90 -8.49 14.26
CA GLU A 52 -6.75 -8.41 15.47
C GLU A 52 -8.25 -8.30 15.15
N HIS A 53 -8.59 -7.92 13.91
CA HIS A 53 -9.95 -7.80 13.42
C HIS A 53 -10.26 -8.79 12.30
N ASP A 54 -9.52 -9.90 12.17
CA ASP A 54 -9.75 -10.95 11.16
C ASP A 54 -9.89 -10.43 9.72
N MET A 55 -9.13 -9.38 9.36
CA MET A 55 -9.12 -8.79 8.03
C MET A 55 -7.77 -8.91 7.36
N GLU A 56 -7.79 -9.32 6.09
CA GLU A 56 -6.57 -9.36 5.28
C GLU A 56 -6.28 -7.99 4.67
N TYR A 57 -5.05 -7.53 4.83
CA TYR A 57 -4.54 -6.29 4.25
C TYR A 57 -4.83 -6.10 2.73
N PRO A 58 -4.61 -7.07 1.82
CA PRO A 58 -4.90 -6.87 0.41
C PRO A 58 -6.40 -6.64 0.13
N LYS A 59 -7.29 -7.34 0.84
CA LYS A 59 -8.75 -7.15 0.72
C LYS A 59 -9.13 -5.76 1.22
N PHE A 60 -8.65 -5.38 2.40
CA PHE A 60 -8.86 -4.07 3.00
C PHE A 60 -8.44 -2.91 2.07
N LYS A 61 -7.21 -2.92 1.54
CA LYS A 61 -6.75 -1.85 0.62
C LYS A 61 -7.53 -1.84 -0.70
N THR A 62 -7.99 -2.98 -1.19
CA THR A 62 -8.80 -3.05 -2.41
C THR A 62 -10.14 -2.36 -2.21
N ILE A 63 -10.81 -2.61 -1.08
CA ILE A 63 -12.08 -1.96 -0.73
C ILE A 63 -11.88 -0.46 -0.50
N LEU A 64 -10.87 -0.05 0.26
CA LEU A 64 -10.57 1.38 0.45
C LEU A 64 -10.35 2.11 -0.88
N SER A 65 -9.65 1.46 -1.82
CA SER A 65 -9.40 2.02 -3.16
C SER A 65 -10.70 2.15 -3.97
N LYS A 66 -11.62 1.17 -3.86
CA LYS A 66 -12.95 1.22 -4.51
C LYS A 66 -13.87 2.27 -3.88
N ALA A 67 -13.78 2.45 -2.56
CA ALA A 67 -14.55 3.45 -1.82
C ALA A 67 -13.97 4.88 -1.94
N HIS A 68 -12.89 5.07 -2.72
CA HIS A 68 -12.15 6.35 -2.82
C HIS A 68 -11.64 6.91 -1.49
N ILE A 69 -11.30 6.03 -0.54
CA ILE A 69 -10.68 6.44 0.73
C ILE A 69 -9.16 6.39 0.55
N LEU A 70 -8.56 7.57 0.35
CA LEU A 70 -7.14 7.75 0.04
C LEU A 70 -6.28 7.88 1.31
N LEU A 71 -6.30 6.84 2.14
CA LEU A 71 -5.47 6.78 3.36
C LEU A 71 -4.15 6.04 3.12
N ASP A 72 -3.06 6.71 3.48
CA ASP A 72 -1.70 6.18 3.45
C ASP A 72 -1.45 5.22 4.61
N ASN A 73 -0.49 4.30 4.42
CA ASN A 73 -0.14 3.32 5.46
C ASN A 73 0.44 3.98 6.71
N ILE A 74 1.11 5.13 6.57
CA ILE A 74 1.62 5.90 7.70
C ILE A 74 0.45 6.37 8.56
N VAL A 75 -0.55 7.03 7.94
CA VAL A 75 -1.74 7.52 8.63
C VAL A 75 -2.55 6.37 9.21
N LEU A 76 -2.77 5.29 8.46
CA LEU A 76 -3.46 4.09 8.96
C LEU A 76 -2.74 3.48 10.17
N SER A 77 -1.41 3.40 10.15
CA SER A 77 -0.63 2.91 11.30
C SER A 77 -0.74 3.83 12.51
N GLN A 78 -0.78 5.15 12.31
CA GLN A 78 -0.95 6.12 13.39
C GLN A 78 -2.36 6.03 13.98
N MET A 79 -3.39 5.92 13.14
CA MET A 79 -4.76 5.70 13.58
C MET A 79 -4.88 4.41 14.40
N ALA A 80 -4.30 3.30 13.94
CA ALA A 80 -4.33 2.04 14.68
C ALA A 80 -3.68 2.15 16.08
N ILE A 81 -2.64 2.97 16.25
CA ILE A 81 -1.94 3.14 17.53
C ILE A 81 -2.66 4.13 18.45
N TYR A 82 -3.05 5.29 17.93
CA TYR A 82 -3.53 6.42 18.73
C TYR A 82 -5.06 6.54 18.78
N GLU A 83 -5.76 6.01 17.77
CA GLU A 83 -7.21 6.08 17.64
C GLU A 83 -7.82 4.71 17.30
N PRO A 84 -7.70 3.72 18.21
CA PRO A 84 -8.11 2.35 17.93
C PRO A 84 -9.61 2.23 17.60
N HIS A 85 -10.46 3.09 18.20
CA HIS A 85 -11.89 3.10 17.90
C HIS A 85 -12.19 3.57 16.47
N SER A 86 -11.55 4.64 16.00
CA SER A 86 -11.66 5.12 14.61
C SER A 86 -11.21 4.06 13.62
N PHE A 87 -10.10 3.37 13.93
CA PHE A 87 -9.59 2.28 13.11
C PHE A 87 -10.58 1.10 13.08
N LYS A 88 -11.14 0.69 14.22
CA LYS A 88 -12.15 -0.37 14.30
C LYS A 88 -13.38 -0.04 13.46
N SER A 89 -13.92 1.18 13.55
CA SER A 89 -15.08 1.60 12.74
C SER A 89 -14.80 1.53 11.22
N LEU A 90 -13.59 1.93 10.81
CA LEU A 90 -13.16 1.82 9.41
C LEU A 90 -13.09 0.37 8.94
N VAL A 91 -12.59 -0.53 9.81
CA VAL A 91 -12.50 -1.97 9.53
C VAL A 91 -13.89 -2.60 9.43
N SER A 92 -14.80 -2.31 10.36
CA SER A 92 -16.18 -2.81 10.31
C SER A 92 -16.91 -2.35 9.04
N MET A 93 -16.76 -1.08 8.66
CA MET A 93 -17.31 -0.58 7.39
C MET A 93 -16.73 -1.31 6.17
N THR A 94 -15.42 -1.53 6.14
CA THR A 94 -14.78 -2.25 5.03
C THR A 94 -15.14 -3.74 5.00
N LYS A 95 -15.44 -4.37 6.14
CA LYS A 95 -15.98 -5.74 6.19
C LYS A 95 -17.35 -5.83 5.52
N GLU A 96 -18.27 -4.91 5.84
CA GLU A 96 -19.60 -4.90 5.20
C GLU A 96 -19.50 -4.65 3.71
N LEU A 97 -18.67 -3.68 3.29
CA LEU A 97 -18.41 -3.43 1.87
C LEU A 97 -17.77 -4.64 1.16
N ALA A 98 -16.86 -5.35 1.83
CA ALA A 98 -16.25 -6.56 1.28
C ALA A 98 -17.27 -7.69 1.09
N ARG A 99 -18.22 -7.84 2.01
CA ARG A 99 -19.34 -8.79 1.87
C ARG A 99 -20.24 -8.43 0.68
N GLN A 100 -20.58 -7.15 0.51
CA GLN A 100 -21.36 -6.68 -0.63
C GLN A 100 -20.66 -6.95 -1.98
N GLU A 101 -19.33 -6.85 -2.02
CA GLU A 101 -18.51 -7.18 -3.18
C GLU A 101 -18.30 -8.70 -3.38
N GLY A 102 -18.86 -9.54 -2.52
CA GLY A 102 -18.73 -11.00 -2.59
C GLY A 102 -17.35 -11.54 -2.20
N MET A 103 -16.56 -10.77 -1.45
CA MET A 103 -15.27 -11.24 -0.93
C MET A 103 -15.48 -12.13 0.31
N ASN A 104 -14.69 -13.19 0.43
CA ASN A 104 -14.69 -14.02 1.63
C ASN A 104 -14.04 -13.27 2.80
N VAL A 105 -14.83 -12.94 3.81
CA VAL A 105 -14.41 -12.23 5.03
C VAL A 105 -14.97 -12.95 6.24
N ILE A 106 -14.14 -13.09 7.27
CA ILE A 106 -14.54 -13.70 8.54
C ILE A 106 -15.49 -12.71 9.26
N PRO A 107 -16.71 -13.14 9.60
CA PRO A 107 -17.66 -12.28 10.30
C PRO A 107 -17.17 -11.99 11.72
N ASP A 108 -17.39 -10.75 12.17
CA ASP A 108 -17.18 -10.39 13.58
C ASP A 108 -18.16 -11.13 14.49
N ASP A 109 -17.77 -11.31 15.75
CA ASP A 109 -18.69 -11.78 16.79
C ASP A 109 -19.89 -10.83 16.90
N PRO A 110 -21.13 -11.36 16.84
CA PRO A 110 -22.34 -10.54 16.77
C PRO A 110 -22.56 -9.66 18.02
N GLU A 111 -21.91 -9.98 19.14
CA GLU A 111 -21.96 -9.19 20.37
C GLU A 111 -21.12 -7.89 20.29
N PHE A 112 -20.06 -7.89 19.47
CA PHE A 112 -19.10 -6.77 19.35
C PHE A 112 -19.13 -6.09 17.99
N ALA A 113 -19.99 -6.58 17.09
CA ALA A 113 -20.20 -6.03 15.76
C ALA A 113 -20.92 -4.67 15.87
N TYR A 114 -20.40 -3.68 15.15
CA TYR A 114 -21.14 -2.45 14.92
C TYR A 114 -22.29 -2.73 13.94
N ASP A 115 -23.45 -2.14 14.19
CA ASP A 115 -24.51 -2.10 13.20
C ASP A 115 -24.15 -1.06 12.14
N VAL A 116 -23.57 -1.52 11.03
CA VAL A 116 -23.07 -0.65 9.95
C VAL A 116 -23.91 -0.85 8.70
N HIS A 117 -24.73 0.16 8.39
CA HIS A 117 -25.49 0.22 7.14
C HIS A 117 -24.69 0.98 6.09
N VAL A 118 -24.33 0.31 4.99
CA VAL A 118 -23.53 0.91 3.91
C VAL A 118 -24.28 0.81 2.59
N ASP A 119 -24.43 1.94 1.91
CA ASP A 119 -25.01 1.98 0.58
C ASP A 119 -24.03 1.43 -0.46
N SER A 120 -24.55 0.58 -1.36
CA SER A 120 -23.77 0.03 -2.47
C SER A 120 -23.22 1.10 -3.44
N SER A 121 -23.79 2.30 -3.41
CA SER A 121 -23.35 3.45 -4.23
C SER A 121 -21.96 3.99 -3.85
N ILE A 122 -21.43 3.63 -2.68
CA ILE A 122 -20.10 4.05 -2.22
C ILE A 122 -18.99 3.34 -3.01
N LEU A 123 -19.25 2.12 -3.48
CA LEU A 123 -18.30 1.33 -4.24
C LEU A 123 -18.20 1.84 -5.69
N ARG A 124 -17.00 2.22 -6.10
CA ARG A 124 -16.70 2.71 -7.44
C ARG A 124 -15.51 1.97 -8.03
N LYS A 125 -15.20 2.26 -9.29
CA LYS A 125 -13.96 1.78 -9.92
C LYS A 125 -12.77 2.47 -9.24
N PRO A 126 -11.73 1.73 -8.80
CA PRO A 126 -10.53 2.33 -8.23
C PRO A 126 -9.91 3.35 -9.18
N LEU A 127 -9.36 4.42 -8.62
CA LEU A 127 -8.60 5.40 -9.40
C LEU A 127 -7.42 4.71 -10.10
N PRO A 128 -7.09 5.12 -11.34
CA PRO A 128 -5.94 4.58 -12.04
C PRO A 128 -4.67 4.89 -11.24
N ARG A 129 -3.77 3.91 -11.18
CA ARG A 129 -2.45 4.13 -10.58
C ARG A 129 -1.65 5.09 -11.46
N PRO A 130 -0.78 5.94 -10.88
CA PRO A 130 0.10 6.78 -11.66
C PRO A 130 0.95 5.93 -12.61
N VAL A 131 1.12 6.40 -13.85
CA VAL A 131 1.90 5.71 -14.88
C VAL A 131 3.32 5.49 -14.37
N GLN A 132 3.71 4.23 -14.21
CA GLN A 132 5.07 3.87 -13.85
C GLN A 132 5.92 3.79 -15.12
N PHE A 133 6.78 4.79 -15.31
CA PHE A 133 7.76 4.73 -16.38
C PHE A 133 8.83 3.68 -16.04
N PRO A 134 9.12 2.73 -16.94
CA PRO A 134 10.17 1.74 -16.70
C PRO A 134 11.49 2.46 -16.46
N ARG A 135 12.22 2.06 -15.41
CA ARG A 135 13.57 2.56 -15.17
C ARG A 135 14.51 1.85 -16.15
N GLY A 136 15.27 2.59 -16.94
CA GLY A 136 16.23 2.03 -17.89
C GLY A 136 17.18 3.07 -18.47
N ALA A 137 18.07 2.61 -19.36
CA ALA A 137 18.97 3.49 -20.10
C ALA A 137 18.18 4.53 -20.92
N ALA A 138 18.78 5.69 -21.16
CA ALA A 138 18.18 6.80 -21.91
C ALA A 138 17.62 6.36 -23.29
N GLU A 139 18.10 5.25 -23.85
CA GLU A 139 17.62 4.64 -25.08
C GLU A 139 16.12 4.29 -25.09
N ASN A 140 15.53 4.02 -23.92
CA ASN A 140 14.09 3.77 -23.77
C ASN A 140 13.26 5.07 -23.73
N HIS A 141 13.92 6.21 -23.47
CA HIS A 141 13.30 7.52 -23.32
C HIS A 141 13.45 8.35 -24.61
N ARG A 142 13.07 7.77 -25.75
CA ARG A 142 13.23 8.40 -27.09
C ARG A 142 12.34 9.62 -27.28
N GLN A 143 11.22 9.68 -26.57
CA GLN A 143 10.28 10.79 -26.63
C GLN A 143 10.42 11.63 -25.36
N LYS A 144 10.63 12.94 -25.53
CA LYS A 144 10.63 13.88 -24.40
C LYS A 144 9.22 13.87 -23.77
N PRO A 145 9.10 13.81 -22.43
CA PRO A 145 7.80 13.88 -21.78
C PRO A 145 7.10 15.19 -22.16
N ARG A 146 5.85 15.07 -22.62
CA ARG A 146 5.01 16.21 -22.95
C ARG A 146 4.54 16.88 -21.64
N LYS A 147 4.35 18.20 -21.68
CA LYS A 147 3.66 18.91 -20.60
C LYS A 147 2.19 18.45 -20.55
N LEU A 148 1.74 18.03 -19.36
CA LEU A 148 0.32 17.75 -19.09
C LEU A 148 -0.51 19.00 -19.36
N ARG A 149 -1.72 18.80 -19.87
CA ARG A 149 -2.70 19.88 -20.03
C ARG A 149 -3.51 20.07 -18.73
N GLU A 150 -4.19 21.21 -18.59
CA GLU A 150 -4.97 21.56 -17.38
C GLU A 150 -6.14 20.60 -17.13
N ASP A 151 -6.67 19.94 -18.17
CA ASP A 151 -7.70 18.89 -18.09
C ASP A 151 -7.17 17.53 -17.63
N GLU A 152 -5.85 17.34 -17.61
CA GLU A 152 -5.17 16.11 -17.21
C GLU A 152 -4.64 16.17 -15.77
N TYR A 153 -4.94 17.26 -15.04
CA TYR A 153 -4.59 17.48 -13.62
C TYR A 153 -5.60 16.91 -12.63
#